data_AF-A0A4Q3ELX8-F1
#
_entry.id   AF-A0A4Q3ELX8-F1
#
_cell.length_a   1.000
_cell.length_b   1.000
_cell.length_c   1.000
_cell.angle_alpha   90.00
_cell.angle_beta   90.00
_cell.angle_gamma   90.00
#
_symmetry.space_group_name_H-M   'P 1'
#
loop_
_entity.id
_entity.type
_entity.pdbx_description
1 polymer ?
#
loop_
_entity_poly.entity_id
_entity_poly.type
_entity_poly.pdbx_seq_one_letter_code
_entity_poly.pdbx_strand_id
1 'polypeptide(L)'
;LIEDMYNLVMPPGEEIIHVLPQEFTVDNEPGVKDPVGMAGVRLEANFHIISGQVTAIKNIVKCVNKAQLESSELILEPLASSESVLSDEEKEAGVVLVDIGGGTTDVAIFHEGIIRHTAVIPFGGNSVTEDIREGCSVMRNIAEQLKVRFGSALADENKENEIVCVPGLRGREPKEISVKNLAFVIQARMEEIVEHVYYEIKSSGYEKKLIAGIVITGGGAQLKHLTQLVEFVTGLDCRVGYPNEHLAKNDVLPKNTYEELQSPTFATGIGLLIKGIQKMEYNNVTVTPEAKTEKVKYTEESKKYGLLTKILESGKKFIKDDITDEDFLSK
;
A
#
# COMPACT_ATOMS: atom_id res chain seq x y z
N LEU A 1 -7.01 19.61 -10.90
CA LEU A 1 -6.42 19.57 -9.54
C LEU A 1 -5.29 18.56 -9.44
N ILE A 2 -5.53 17.25 -9.57
CA ILE A 2 -4.45 16.23 -9.47
C ILE A 2 -3.34 16.48 -10.51
N GLU A 3 -3.70 16.63 -11.79
CA GLU A 3 -2.73 16.92 -12.86
C GLU A 3 -1.97 18.23 -12.64
N ASP A 4 -2.61 19.23 -12.02
CA ASP A 4 -1.98 20.52 -11.73
C ASP A 4 -0.86 20.38 -10.70
N MET A 5 -0.95 19.43 -9.77
CA MET A 5 0.08 19.20 -8.76
C MET A 5 1.39 18.69 -9.37
N TYR A 6 1.33 17.97 -10.49
CA TYR A 6 2.54 17.53 -11.21
C TYR A 6 3.34 18.71 -11.81
N ASN A 7 2.76 19.90 -11.87
CA ASN A 7 3.43 21.12 -12.35
C ASN A 7 4.04 21.97 -11.22
N LEU A 8 3.99 21.49 -9.96
CA LEU A 8 4.61 22.20 -8.84
C LEU A 8 6.12 22.30 -8.99
N VAL A 9 6.67 23.44 -8.57
CA VAL A 9 8.11 23.68 -8.60
C VAL A 9 8.78 22.86 -7.51
N MET A 10 9.53 21.83 -7.92
CA MET A 10 10.30 20.99 -7.02
C MET A 10 11.71 21.56 -6.77
N PRO A 11 12.36 21.19 -5.65
CA PRO A 11 13.78 21.46 -5.46
C PRO A 11 14.62 20.98 -6.66
N PRO A 12 15.75 21.64 -6.97
CA PRO A 12 16.59 21.24 -8.08
C PRO A 12 17.03 19.77 -7.98
N GLY A 13 16.73 18.98 -9.02
CA GLY A 13 17.11 17.57 -9.09
C GLY A 13 16.05 16.59 -8.54
N GLU A 14 14.90 17.09 -8.11
CA GLU A 14 13.74 16.26 -7.74
C GLU A 14 12.65 16.32 -8.81
N GLU A 15 11.89 15.23 -8.93
CA GLU A 15 10.67 15.15 -9.71
C GLU A 15 9.56 14.48 -8.90
N ILE A 16 8.31 14.83 -9.19
CA ILE A 16 7.14 14.25 -8.54
C ILE A 16 6.90 12.86 -9.14
N ILE A 17 6.79 11.87 -8.26
CA ILE A 17 6.47 10.48 -8.61
C ILE A 17 4.95 10.25 -8.47
N HIS A 18 4.39 10.60 -7.30
CA HIS A 18 2.97 10.39 -6.99
C HIS A 18 2.33 11.64 -6.41
N VAL A 19 1.07 11.86 -6.78
CA VAL A 19 0.19 12.87 -6.17
C VAL A 19 -1.01 12.12 -5.59
N LEU A 20 -1.13 12.09 -4.26
CA LEU A 20 -2.13 11.30 -3.56
C LEU A 20 -3.12 12.22 -2.85
N PRO A 21 -4.38 12.32 -3.31
CA PRO A 21 -5.39 13.15 -2.66
C PRO A 21 -5.60 12.75 -1.20
N GLN A 22 -5.71 13.74 -0.32
CA GLN A 22 -5.89 13.54 1.12
C GLN A 22 -7.30 13.89 1.58
N GLU A 23 -7.80 15.04 1.12
CA GLU A 23 -9.08 15.61 1.53
C GLU A 23 -9.47 16.67 0.52
N PHE A 24 -10.76 16.75 0.20
CA PHE A 24 -11.34 17.81 -0.61
C PHE A 24 -12.21 18.73 0.26
N THR A 25 -12.36 19.97 -0.19
CA THR A 25 -13.30 20.94 0.39
C THR A 25 -14.15 21.53 -0.71
N VAL A 26 -15.48 21.40 -0.58
CA VAL A 26 -16.46 21.93 -1.55
C VAL A 26 -17.21 23.08 -0.89
N ASP A 27 -17.12 24.30 -1.42
CA ASP A 27 -17.81 25.50 -0.91
C ASP A 27 -17.66 25.74 0.62
N ASN A 28 -16.46 25.46 1.15
CA ASN A 28 -16.06 25.52 2.58
C ASN A 28 -16.51 24.34 3.47
N GLU A 29 -17.07 23.27 2.91
CA GLU A 29 -17.31 22.02 3.63
C GLU A 29 -16.07 21.11 3.50
N PRO A 30 -15.23 20.98 4.56
CA PRO A 30 -14.07 20.08 4.55
C PRO A 30 -14.49 18.63 4.74
N GLY A 31 -13.53 17.71 4.65
CA GLY A 31 -13.74 16.28 4.91
C GLY A 31 -14.32 15.50 3.73
N VAL A 32 -14.41 16.09 2.54
CA VAL A 32 -14.95 15.41 1.36
C VAL A 32 -13.92 14.41 0.84
N LYS A 33 -14.24 13.11 0.88
CA LYS A 33 -13.36 12.03 0.36
C LYS A 33 -13.39 11.95 -1.17
N ASP A 34 -14.58 12.05 -1.75
CA ASP A 34 -14.80 12.07 -3.20
C ASP A 34 -15.77 13.21 -3.58
N PRO A 35 -15.29 14.26 -4.27
CA PRO A 35 -16.12 15.39 -4.66
C PRO A 35 -16.92 15.11 -5.95
N VAL A 36 -16.72 13.98 -6.62
CA VAL A 36 -17.39 13.69 -7.90
C VAL A 36 -18.90 13.64 -7.70
N GLY A 37 -19.62 14.46 -8.46
CA GLY A 37 -21.09 14.56 -8.39
C GLY A 37 -21.61 15.60 -7.39
N MET A 38 -20.74 16.24 -6.60
CA MET A 38 -21.14 17.35 -5.73
C MET A 38 -21.28 18.66 -6.54
N ALA A 39 -22.31 19.45 -6.22
CA ALA A 39 -22.45 20.79 -6.78
C ALA A 39 -21.68 21.79 -5.91
N GLY A 40 -20.88 22.64 -6.53
CA GLY A 40 -20.19 23.72 -5.83
C GLY A 40 -19.54 24.72 -6.77
N VAL A 41 -19.14 25.87 -6.22
CA VAL A 41 -18.47 26.95 -6.94
C VAL A 41 -16.94 26.89 -6.75
N ARG A 42 -16.48 26.46 -5.56
CA ARG A 42 -15.06 26.35 -5.21
C ARG A 42 -14.73 24.94 -4.74
N LEU A 43 -13.68 24.37 -5.33
CA LEU A 43 -13.10 23.08 -4.94
C LEU A 43 -11.65 23.30 -4.52
N GLU A 44 -11.33 22.90 -3.30
CA GLU A 44 -9.97 22.85 -2.77
C GLU A 44 -9.60 21.40 -2.45
N ALA A 45 -8.30 21.10 -2.41
CA ALA A 45 -7.82 19.77 -2.11
C ALA A 45 -6.45 19.82 -1.43
N ASN A 46 -6.25 18.95 -0.45
CA ASN A 46 -4.97 18.64 0.14
C ASN A 46 -4.38 17.40 -0.54
N PHE A 47 -3.08 17.41 -0.80
CA PHE A 47 -2.38 16.31 -1.46
C PHE A 47 -1.14 15.90 -0.66
N HIS A 48 -0.90 14.59 -0.62
CA HIS A 48 0.38 14.01 -0.21
C HIS A 48 1.22 13.80 -1.47
N ILE A 49 2.30 14.55 -1.59
CA ILE A 49 3.16 14.56 -2.78
C ILE A 49 4.41 13.74 -2.48
N ILE A 50 4.65 12.74 -3.33
CA ILE A 50 5.85 11.92 -3.26
C ILE A 50 6.80 12.40 -4.36
N SER A 51 7.97 12.87 -3.98
CA SER A 51 9.06 13.21 -4.90
C SER A 51 10.24 12.27 -4.75
N GLY A 52 11.11 12.26 -5.76
CA GLY A 52 12.37 11.54 -5.70
C GLY A 52 13.46 12.20 -6.53
N GLN A 53 14.71 11.81 -6.26
CA GLN A 53 15.84 12.32 -7.02
C GLN A 53 15.82 11.78 -8.45
N VAL A 54 15.82 12.68 -9.43
CA VAL A 54 15.81 12.38 -10.87
C VAL A 54 16.93 11.41 -11.25
N THR A 55 18.12 11.55 -10.65
CA THR A 55 19.26 10.66 -10.93
C THR A 55 18.99 9.23 -10.44
N ALA A 56 18.39 9.06 -9.26
CA ALA A 56 18.06 7.74 -8.72
C ALA A 56 17.01 7.05 -9.60
N ILE A 57 15.95 7.78 -9.98
CA ILE A 57 14.89 7.29 -10.85
C ILE A 57 15.47 6.86 -12.21
N LYS A 58 16.28 7.71 -12.85
CA LYS A 58 16.94 7.39 -14.12
C LYS A 58 17.84 6.16 -14.04
N ASN A 59 18.52 5.95 -12.92
CA ASN A 59 19.37 4.77 -12.73
C ASN A 59 18.53 3.49 -12.69
N ILE A 60 17.38 3.50 -12.00
CA ILE A 60 16.45 2.36 -11.94
C ILE A 60 15.92 2.05 -13.35
N VAL A 61 15.39 3.06 -14.05
CA VAL A 61 14.86 2.90 -15.43
C VAL A 61 15.94 2.39 -16.38
N LYS A 62 17.17 2.89 -16.27
CA LYS A 62 18.29 2.42 -17.08
C LYS A 62 18.63 0.95 -16.83
N CYS A 63 18.51 0.46 -15.60
CA CYS A 63 18.71 -0.96 -15.28
C CYS A 63 17.63 -1.84 -15.95
N VAL A 64 16.36 -1.42 -15.90
CA VAL A 64 15.25 -2.13 -16.57
C VAL A 64 15.46 -2.16 -18.09
N ASN A 65 15.78 -1.02 -18.70
CA ASN A 65 16.02 -0.93 -20.14
C ASN A 65 17.21 -1.78 -20.60
N LYS A 66 18.26 -1.90 -19.78
CA LYS A 66 19.40 -2.80 -20.05
C LYS A 66 19.03 -4.28 -20.04
N ALA A 67 17.97 -4.65 -19.32
CA ALA A 67 17.40 -5.99 -19.36
C ALA A 67 16.46 -6.21 -20.57
N GLN A 68 16.40 -5.26 -21.52
CA GLN A 68 15.52 -5.29 -22.69
C GLN A 68 14.03 -5.28 -22.31
N LEU A 69 13.70 -4.65 -21.18
CA LEU A 69 12.34 -4.44 -20.71
C LEU A 69 12.00 -2.95 -20.76
N GLU A 70 10.71 -2.63 -20.87
CA GLU A 70 10.22 -1.25 -20.78
C GLU A 70 9.51 -1.05 -19.44
N SER A 71 9.86 0.03 -18.73
CA SER A 71 9.17 0.40 -17.49
C SER A 71 7.82 1.05 -17.80
N SER A 72 6.72 0.42 -17.38
CA SER A 72 5.38 1.00 -17.55
C SER A 72 5.11 2.17 -16.61
N GLU A 73 5.53 2.03 -15.34
CA GLU A 73 5.29 3.03 -14.29
C GLU A 73 6.27 2.82 -13.13
N LEU A 74 6.53 3.91 -12.39
CA LEU A 74 7.27 3.87 -11.13
C LEU A 74 6.29 4.00 -9.95
N ILE A 75 6.23 3.00 -9.09
CA ILE A 75 5.35 2.98 -7.92
C ILE A 75 6.19 3.12 -6.64
N LEU A 76 5.68 3.92 -5.69
CA LEU A 76 6.28 4.00 -4.35
C LEU A 76 6.13 2.65 -3.63
N GLU A 77 7.22 2.11 -3.09
CA GLU A 77 7.30 0.79 -2.47
C GLU A 77 6.16 0.48 -1.47
N PRO A 78 5.91 1.29 -0.43
CA PRO A 78 4.81 1.02 0.51
C PRO A 78 3.43 1.01 -0.12
N LEU A 79 3.19 1.74 -1.23
CA LEU A 79 1.92 1.63 -1.96
C LEU A 79 1.80 0.25 -2.58
N ALA A 80 2.87 -0.27 -3.19
CA ALA A 80 2.87 -1.61 -3.75
C ALA A 80 2.73 -2.67 -2.63
N SER A 81 3.60 -2.67 -1.63
CA SER A 81 3.56 -3.64 -0.52
C SER A 81 2.18 -3.69 0.14
N SER A 82 1.54 -2.53 0.37
CA SER A 82 0.20 -2.44 0.97
C SER A 82 -0.91 -3.15 0.19
N GLU A 83 -0.81 -3.23 -1.14
CA GLU A 83 -1.82 -3.92 -1.96
C GLU A 83 -1.77 -5.43 -1.79
N SER A 84 -0.68 -5.98 -1.27
CA SER A 84 -0.51 -7.42 -1.12
C SER A 84 -0.68 -7.92 0.31
N VAL A 85 -0.48 -7.07 1.32
CA VAL A 85 -0.42 -7.50 2.74
C VAL A 85 -1.45 -6.85 3.66
N LEU A 86 -2.10 -5.78 3.21
CA LEU A 86 -3.13 -5.07 3.97
C LEU A 86 -4.50 -5.29 3.34
N SER A 87 -5.49 -5.52 4.18
CA SER A 87 -6.91 -5.48 3.81
C SER A 87 -7.42 -4.03 3.73
N ASP A 88 -8.53 -3.84 3.02
CA ASP A 88 -9.18 -2.52 2.95
C ASP A 88 -9.76 -2.12 4.31
N GLU A 89 -10.21 -3.09 5.12
CA GLU A 89 -10.67 -2.86 6.48
C GLU A 89 -9.55 -2.30 7.37
N GLU A 90 -8.32 -2.81 7.27
CA GLU A 90 -7.19 -2.29 8.02
C GLU A 90 -6.81 -0.87 7.57
N LYS A 91 -6.79 -0.62 6.25
CA LYS A 91 -6.53 0.72 5.68
C LYS A 91 -7.60 1.74 6.13
N GLU A 92 -8.86 1.33 6.24
CA GLU A 92 -9.95 2.18 6.72
C GLU A 92 -9.85 2.42 8.23
N ALA A 93 -9.67 1.36 9.03
CA ALA A 93 -9.60 1.42 10.49
C ALA A 93 -8.37 2.17 11.02
N GLY A 94 -7.28 2.17 10.24
CA GLY A 94 -6.02 2.81 10.58
C GLY A 94 -4.94 1.80 10.91
N VAL A 95 -3.89 1.74 10.09
CA VAL A 95 -2.81 0.75 10.18
C VAL A 95 -1.47 1.35 9.76
N VAL A 96 -0.39 0.89 10.39
CA VAL A 96 0.97 1.19 9.96
C VAL A 96 1.55 0.00 9.22
N LEU A 97 1.94 0.20 7.97
CA LEU A 97 2.80 -0.73 7.24
C LEU A 97 4.26 -0.39 7.52
N VAL A 98 5.02 -1.39 7.94
CA VAL A 98 6.47 -1.27 8.18
C VAL A 98 7.18 -2.33 7.33
N ASP A 99 7.80 -1.92 6.22
CA ASP A 99 8.56 -2.80 5.34
C ASP A 99 10.03 -2.78 5.76
N ILE A 100 10.52 -3.88 6.34
CA ILE A 100 11.89 -3.99 6.84
C ILE A 100 12.73 -4.67 5.76
N GLY A 101 13.28 -3.85 4.88
CA GLY A 101 14.15 -4.26 3.80
C GLY A 101 15.58 -4.56 4.22
N GLY A 102 16.46 -4.71 3.23
CA GLY A 102 17.89 -4.89 3.48
C GLY A 102 18.57 -3.59 3.92
N GLY A 103 18.32 -2.49 3.22
CA GLY A 103 18.99 -1.20 3.46
C GLY A 103 18.19 -0.21 4.30
N THR A 104 16.86 -0.27 4.20
CA THR A 104 15.93 0.69 4.79
C THR A 104 14.81 -0.03 5.51
N THR A 105 14.12 0.72 6.35
CA THR A 105 12.82 0.37 6.89
C THR A 105 11.85 1.46 6.46
N ASP A 106 10.86 1.09 5.68
CA ASP A 106 9.90 2.02 5.07
C ASP A 106 8.60 1.97 5.87
N VAL A 107 8.09 3.15 6.24
CA VAL A 107 6.90 3.32 7.07
C VAL A 107 5.82 4.02 6.26
N ALA A 108 4.63 3.44 6.24
CA ALA A 108 3.44 4.08 5.67
C ALA A 108 2.25 3.94 6.62
N ILE A 109 1.57 5.05 6.89
CA ILE A 109 0.38 5.07 7.73
C ILE A 109 -0.84 5.22 6.82
N PHE A 110 -1.80 4.32 6.96
CA PHE A 110 -3.09 4.38 6.29
C PHE A 110 -4.17 4.69 7.32
N HIS A 111 -5.15 5.50 6.95
CA HIS A 111 -6.35 5.78 7.75
C HIS A 111 -7.44 6.34 6.85
N GLU A 112 -8.69 5.89 7.04
CA GLU A 112 -9.82 6.21 6.16
C GLU A 112 -9.57 5.79 4.70
N GLY A 113 -8.86 4.68 4.52
CA GLY A 113 -8.69 4.02 3.22
C GLY A 113 -7.63 4.67 2.33
N ILE A 114 -6.92 5.68 2.83
CA ILE A 114 -5.85 6.36 2.09
C ILE A 114 -4.57 6.45 2.90
N ILE A 115 -3.45 6.65 2.21
CA ILE A 115 -2.16 6.89 2.84
C ILE A 115 -2.11 8.30 3.41
N ARG A 116 -1.70 8.43 4.68
CA ARG A 116 -1.66 9.68 5.44
C ARG A 116 -0.26 10.16 5.78
N HIS A 117 0.69 9.24 5.92
CA HIS A 117 2.08 9.54 6.24
C HIS A 117 3.00 8.52 5.59
N THR A 118 4.19 8.95 5.19
CA THR A 118 5.26 8.09 4.69
C THR A 118 6.59 8.55 5.25
N ALA A 119 7.42 7.63 5.70
CA ALA A 119 8.77 7.90 6.17
C ALA A 119 9.72 6.77 5.79
N VAL A 120 11.01 7.07 5.70
CA VAL A 120 12.07 6.10 5.42
C VAL A 120 13.12 6.20 6.51
N ILE A 121 13.37 5.09 7.19
CA ILE A 121 14.41 4.96 8.20
C ILE A 121 15.63 4.33 7.52
N PRO A 122 16.84 4.94 7.62
CA PRO A 122 18.03 4.48 6.90
C PRO A 122 18.71 3.28 7.59
N PHE A 123 17.91 2.36 8.13
CA PHE A 123 18.35 1.13 8.77
C PHE A 123 17.46 -0.03 8.35
N GLY A 124 18.07 -1.17 8.05
CA GLY A 124 17.36 -2.39 7.70
C GLY A 124 18.14 -3.63 8.11
N GLY A 125 17.82 -4.77 7.51
CA GLY A 125 18.46 -6.05 7.85
C GLY A 125 19.98 -6.09 7.67
N ASN A 126 20.56 -5.25 6.80
CA ASN A 126 22.01 -5.13 6.63
C ASN A 126 22.70 -4.51 7.85
N SER A 127 22.04 -3.58 8.55
CA SER A 127 22.56 -2.95 9.77
C SER A 127 22.69 -4.01 10.88
N VAL A 128 21.66 -4.85 11.04
CA VAL A 128 21.69 -5.99 11.96
C VAL A 128 22.86 -6.93 11.63
N THR A 129 23.05 -7.26 10.35
CA THR A 129 24.15 -8.12 9.91
C THR A 129 25.52 -7.51 10.22
N GLU A 130 25.65 -6.19 10.11
CA GLU A 130 26.90 -5.49 10.40
C GLU A 130 27.19 -5.50 11.91
N ASP A 131 26.19 -5.27 12.76
CA ASP A 131 26.37 -5.36 14.20
C ASP A 131 26.74 -6.78 14.65
N ILE A 132 26.13 -7.82 14.05
CA ILE A 132 26.51 -9.21 14.31
C ILE A 132 27.96 -9.45 13.88
N ARG A 133 28.37 -8.92 12.72
CA ARG A 133 29.75 -9.05 12.22
C ARG A 133 30.74 -8.52 13.25
N GLU A 134 30.45 -7.37 13.84
CA GLU A 134 31.30 -6.72 14.84
C GLU A 134 31.21 -7.40 16.20
N GLY A 135 30.00 -7.53 16.75
CA GLY A 135 29.73 -8.10 18.07
C GLY A 135 30.13 -9.57 18.20
N CYS A 136 29.99 -10.36 17.14
CA CYS A 136 30.45 -11.75 17.11
C CYS A 136 31.85 -11.91 16.50
N SER A 137 32.48 -10.84 15.99
CA SER A 137 33.77 -10.85 15.28
C SER A 137 33.91 -11.99 14.26
N VAL A 138 32.95 -12.05 13.33
CA VAL A 138 32.88 -13.03 12.23
C VAL A 138 32.91 -12.31 10.89
N MET A 139 33.04 -13.06 9.78
CA MET A 139 32.89 -12.47 8.44
C MET A 139 31.42 -12.15 8.15
N ARG A 140 31.16 -11.13 7.31
CA ARG A 140 29.80 -10.65 6.99
C ARG A 140 28.87 -11.76 6.47
N ASN A 141 29.39 -12.66 5.63
CA ASN A 141 28.61 -13.80 5.12
C ASN A 141 28.23 -14.80 6.22
N ILE A 142 29.07 -14.98 7.23
CA ILE A 142 28.77 -15.81 8.40
C ILE A 142 27.78 -15.08 9.32
N ALA A 143 27.92 -13.77 9.51
CA ALA A 143 26.97 -12.97 10.27
C ALA A 143 25.54 -13.06 9.69
N GLU A 144 25.40 -12.97 8.36
CA GLU A 144 24.10 -13.14 7.70
C GLU A 144 23.53 -14.54 7.93
N GLN A 145 24.36 -15.58 7.82
CA GLN A 145 23.92 -16.95 8.08
C GLN A 145 23.49 -17.16 9.54
N LEU A 146 24.21 -16.57 10.50
CA LEU A 146 23.86 -16.59 11.90
C LEU A 146 22.51 -15.90 12.13
N LYS A 147 22.33 -14.70 11.57
CA LYS A 147 21.07 -13.94 11.64
C LYS A 147 19.88 -14.74 11.11
N VAL A 148 19.99 -15.29 9.89
CA VAL A 148 18.89 -16.00 9.23
C VAL A 148 18.55 -17.32 9.94
N ARG A 149 19.55 -18.05 10.46
CA ARG A 149 19.33 -19.40 11.02
C ARG A 149 19.03 -19.40 12.52
N PHE A 150 19.63 -18.48 13.27
CA PHE A 150 19.61 -18.48 14.74
C PHE A 150 19.20 -17.13 15.33
N GLY A 151 18.91 -16.13 14.49
CA GLY A 151 18.59 -14.78 14.94
C GLY A 151 17.24 -14.72 15.65
N SER A 152 17.18 -13.86 16.67
CA SER A 152 15.97 -13.56 17.40
C SER A 152 15.98 -12.11 17.87
N ALA A 153 14.83 -11.45 17.80
CA ALA A 153 14.63 -10.08 18.27
C ALA A 153 14.43 -9.97 19.79
N LEU A 154 14.24 -11.09 20.51
CA LEU A 154 14.15 -11.12 21.96
C LEU A 154 15.18 -12.10 22.53
N ALA A 155 16.18 -11.59 23.21
CA ALA A 155 17.28 -12.37 23.75
C ALA A 155 16.83 -13.34 24.85
N ASP A 156 15.89 -12.93 25.70
CA ASP A 156 15.41 -13.70 26.85
C ASP A 156 14.65 -14.98 26.48
N GLU A 157 14.14 -15.07 25.25
CA GLU A 157 13.47 -16.26 24.72
C GLU A 157 14.47 -17.36 24.28
N ASN A 158 15.79 -17.09 24.32
CA ASN A 158 16.82 -18.03 23.92
C ASN A 158 17.45 -18.75 25.12
N LYS A 159 17.78 -20.03 24.94
CA LYS A 159 18.40 -20.84 25.99
C LYS A 159 19.83 -20.36 26.28
N GLU A 160 20.19 -20.26 27.55
CA GLU A 160 21.51 -19.75 27.97
C GLU A 160 22.68 -20.60 27.45
N ASN A 161 22.47 -21.91 27.33
CA ASN A 161 23.51 -22.87 26.99
C ASN A 161 23.55 -23.25 25.49
N GLU A 162 22.84 -22.51 24.63
CA GLU A 162 22.85 -22.78 23.19
C GLU A 162 24.04 -22.09 22.51
N ILE A 163 24.88 -22.90 21.87
CA ILE A 163 26.13 -22.48 21.22
C ILE A 163 26.14 -23.00 19.79
N VAL A 164 26.61 -22.16 18.87
CA VAL A 164 26.81 -22.49 17.46
C VAL A 164 28.29 -22.34 17.11
N CYS A 165 28.85 -23.36 16.47
CA CYS A 165 30.23 -23.30 15.96
C CYS A 165 30.24 -22.76 14.52
N VAL A 166 31.03 -21.73 14.28
CA VAL A 166 31.26 -21.18 12.93
C VAL A 166 32.71 -21.44 12.49
N PRO A 167 32.96 -21.58 11.17
CA PRO A 167 34.31 -21.77 10.67
C PRO A 167 35.23 -20.61 11.08
N GLY A 168 36.42 -20.95 11.58
CA GLY A 168 37.48 -19.99 11.79
C GLY A 168 38.05 -19.45 10.47
N LEU A 169 38.83 -18.37 10.56
CA LEU A 169 39.66 -17.95 9.43
C LEU A 169 40.68 -19.05 9.08
N ARG A 170 41.21 -19.04 7.85
CA ARG A 170 42.10 -20.10 7.36
C ARG A 170 43.25 -20.37 8.34
N GLY A 171 43.30 -21.61 8.86
CA GLY A 171 44.32 -22.05 9.83
C GLY A 171 44.02 -21.67 11.30
N ARG A 172 42.82 -21.18 11.60
CA ARG A 172 42.34 -20.95 12.98
C ARG A 172 41.25 -21.96 13.32
N GLU A 173 41.18 -22.29 14.61
CA GLU A 173 40.12 -23.13 15.15
C GLU A 173 38.72 -22.53 14.89
N PRO A 174 37.67 -23.35 14.79
CA PRO A 174 36.29 -22.90 14.79
C PRO A 174 36.00 -21.98 15.98
N LYS A 175 35.11 -21.01 15.75
CA LYS A 175 34.68 -20.08 16.79
C LYS A 175 33.32 -20.49 17.32
N GLU A 176 33.19 -20.56 18.64
CA GLU A 176 31.93 -20.80 19.33
C GLU A 176 31.22 -19.46 19.58
N ILE A 177 29.94 -19.39 19.21
CA ILE A 177 29.08 -18.22 19.39
C ILE A 177 27.88 -18.64 20.24
N SER A 178 27.66 -17.95 21.36
CA SER A 178 26.42 -18.10 22.14
C SER A 178 25.24 -17.50 21.37
N VAL A 179 24.17 -18.27 21.22
CA VAL A 179 22.93 -17.81 20.58
C VAL A 179 22.28 -16.69 21.38
N LYS A 180 22.38 -16.73 22.72
CA LYS A 180 21.90 -15.66 23.59
C LYS A 180 22.66 -14.34 23.34
N ASN A 181 23.98 -14.40 23.21
CA ASN A 181 24.78 -13.21 22.86
C ASN A 181 24.45 -12.68 21.45
N LEU A 182 24.26 -13.57 20.48
CA LEU A 182 23.79 -13.20 19.13
C LEU A 182 22.46 -12.44 19.20
N ALA A 183 21.50 -12.96 19.98
CA ALA A 183 20.19 -12.35 20.13
C ALA A 183 20.25 -10.98 20.83
N PHE A 184 21.14 -10.77 21.82
CA PHE A 184 21.34 -9.44 22.41
C PHE A 184 21.79 -8.40 21.38
N VAL A 185 22.73 -8.77 20.49
CA VAL A 185 23.20 -7.86 19.42
C VAL A 185 22.06 -7.53 18.45
N ILE A 186 21.26 -8.54 18.07
CA ILE A 186 20.13 -8.36 17.17
C ILE A 186 19.04 -7.49 17.81
N GLN A 187 18.66 -7.80 19.06
CA GLN A 187 17.64 -7.07 19.80
C GLN A 187 17.99 -5.59 19.90
N ALA A 188 19.23 -5.24 20.25
CA ALA A 188 19.65 -3.84 20.37
C ALA A 188 19.42 -3.05 19.07
N ARG A 189 19.77 -3.61 17.91
CA ARG A 189 19.53 -2.95 16.61
C ARG A 189 18.05 -2.89 16.25
N MET A 190 17.31 -3.97 16.52
CA MET A 190 15.89 -4.00 16.20
C MET A 190 15.09 -3.06 17.11
N GLU A 191 15.46 -2.91 18.37
CA GLU A 191 14.90 -1.90 19.28
C GLU A 191 15.09 -0.50 18.69
N GLU A 192 16.30 -0.13 18.26
CA GLU A 192 16.56 1.17 17.64
C GLU A 192 15.70 1.39 16.38
N ILE A 193 15.58 0.37 15.50
CA ILE A 193 14.72 0.46 14.31
C ILE A 193 13.26 0.69 14.70
N VAL A 194 12.75 -0.09 15.66
CA VAL A 194 11.36 0.01 16.13
C VAL A 194 11.09 1.32 16.85
N GLU A 195 12.04 1.84 17.63
CA GLU A 195 11.96 3.16 18.25
C GLU A 195 11.85 4.27 17.21
N HIS A 196 12.61 4.20 16.12
CA HIS A 196 12.49 5.14 15.00
C HIS A 196 11.13 5.02 14.29
N VAL A 197 10.63 3.80 14.08
CA VAL A 197 9.27 3.59 13.55
C VAL A 197 8.24 4.25 14.46
N TYR A 198 8.36 4.04 15.78
CA TYR A 198 7.42 4.61 16.74
C TYR A 198 7.49 6.14 16.82
N TYR A 199 8.69 6.70 16.68
CA TYR A 199 8.89 8.13 16.55
C TYR A 199 8.15 8.70 15.33
N GLU A 200 8.22 8.05 14.17
CA GLU A 200 7.48 8.46 12.97
C GLU A 200 5.96 8.36 13.16
N ILE A 201 5.49 7.29 13.81
CA ILE A 201 4.07 7.13 14.17
C ILE A 201 3.59 8.30 15.04
N LYS A 202 4.34 8.66 16.08
CA LYS A 202 3.99 9.79 16.95
C LYS A 202 4.02 11.12 16.21
N SER A 203 5.09 11.35 15.44
CA SER A 203 5.30 12.60 14.71
C SER A 203 4.26 12.84 13.64
N SER A 204 3.68 11.78 13.07
CA SER A 204 2.57 11.87 12.11
C SER A 204 1.26 12.40 12.71
N GLY A 205 1.07 12.29 14.04
CA GLY A 205 -0.18 12.61 14.71
C GLY A 205 -1.27 11.53 14.62
N TYR A 206 -0.99 10.37 14.02
CA TYR A 206 -1.97 9.28 13.84
C TYR A 206 -1.94 8.19 14.92
N GLU A 207 -1.01 8.22 15.88
CA GLU A 207 -0.84 7.18 16.93
C GLU A 207 -2.17 6.70 17.54
N LYS A 208 -3.09 7.62 17.86
CA LYS A 208 -4.39 7.31 18.49
C LYS A 208 -5.49 6.86 17.52
N LYS A 209 -5.17 6.74 16.23
CA LYS A 209 -6.10 6.39 15.15
C LYS A 209 -5.76 5.04 14.50
N LEU A 210 -4.80 4.28 15.07
CA LEU A 210 -4.29 3.03 14.51
C LEU A 210 -5.01 1.82 15.11
N ILE A 211 -6.30 1.67 14.80
CA ILE A 211 -7.13 0.59 15.37
C ILE A 211 -6.60 -0.79 14.97
N ALA A 212 -6.08 -0.93 13.74
CA ALA A 212 -5.52 -2.18 13.24
C ALA A 212 -4.04 -2.40 13.60
N GLY A 213 -3.43 -1.49 14.35
CA GLY A 213 -2.05 -1.64 14.84
C GLY A 213 -0.99 -1.54 13.73
N ILE A 214 0.01 -2.42 13.81
CA ILE A 214 1.18 -2.45 12.94
C ILE A 214 1.24 -3.77 12.15
N VAL A 215 1.48 -3.66 10.84
CA VAL A 215 1.77 -4.78 9.97
C VAL A 215 3.22 -4.67 9.51
N ILE A 216 4.06 -5.62 9.92
CA ILE A 216 5.46 -5.70 9.48
C ILE A 216 5.58 -6.61 8.25
N THR A 217 6.38 -6.21 7.26
CA THR A 217 6.64 -7.01 6.06
C THR A 217 8.10 -6.90 5.61
N GLY A 218 8.42 -7.43 4.44
CA GLY A 218 9.78 -7.46 3.89
C GLY A 218 10.64 -8.58 4.48
N GLY A 219 11.89 -8.65 4.03
CA GLY A 219 12.81 -9.71 4.42
C GLY A 219 13.09 -9.75 5.94
N GLY A 220 13.16 -8.59 6.59
CA GLY A 220 13.43 -8.43 8.02
C GLY A 220 12.28 -8.89 8.92
N ALA A 221 11.02 -8.87 8.44
CA ALA A 221 9.86 -9.34 9.19
C ALA A 221 9.90 -10.84 9.54
N GLN A 222 10.79 -11.61 8.90
CA GLN A 222 10.99 -13.03 9.18
C GLN A 222 11.82 -13.31 10.43
N LEU A 223 12.37 -12.27 11.06
CA LEU A 223 13.17 -12.42 12.28
C LEU A 223 12.29 -12.93 13.44
N LYS A 224 12.75 -13.99 14.10
CA LYS A 224 12.03 -14.62 15.20
C LYS A 224 11.79 -13.63 16.35
N HIS A 225 10.57 -13.60 16.87
CA HIS A 225 10.11 -12.75 17.97
C HIS A 225 10.02 -11.24 17.67
N LEU A 226 10.10 -10.83 16.40
CA LEU A 226 10.04 -9.42 16.06
C LEU A 226 8.67 -8.78 16.34
N THR A 227 7.57 -9.50 16.12
CA THR A 227 6.22 -8.96 16.43
C THR A 227 6.09 -8.65 17.92
N GLN A 228 6.59 -9.52 18.79
CA GLN A 228 6.57 -9.30 20.24
C GLN A 228 7.44 -8.10 20.65
N LEU A 229 8.60 -7.92 19.99
CA LEU A 229 9.43 -6.74 20.24
C LEU A 229 8.70 -5.45 19.84
N VAL A 230 8.04 -5.44 18.68
CA VAL A 230 7.25 -4.30 18.21
C VAL A 230 6.12 -3.98 19.18
N GLU A 231 5.36 -4.98 19.62
CA GLU A 231 4.29 -4.83 20.61
C GLU A 231 4.83 -4.28 21.93
N PHE A 232 5.97 -4.79 22.41
CA PHE A 232 6.59 -4.37 23.65
C PHE A 232 7.04 -2.89 23.61
N VAL A 233 7.68 -2.47 22.51
CA VAL A 233 8.21 -1.10 22.38
C VAL A 233 7.12 -0.08 22.09
N THR A 234 6.14 -0.43 21.25
CA THR A 234 5.12 0.52 20.76
C THR A 234 3.82 0.50 21.55
N GLY A 235 3.50 -0.61 22.21
CA GLY A 235 2.19 -0.85 22.83
C GLY A 235 1.03 -1.05 21.84
N LEU A 236 1.33 -1.20 20.54
CA LEU A 236 0.35 -1.46 19.47
C LEU A 236 0.41 -2.93 19.06
N ASP A 237 -0.75 -3.52 18.75
CA ASP A 237 -0.84 -4.88 18.22
C ASP A 237 0.00 -5.01 16.93
N CYS A 238 0.71 -6.12 16.76
CA CYS A 238 1.57 -6.34 15.61
C CYS A 238 1.35 -7.70 14.96
N ARG A 239 1.23 -7.71 13.63
CA ARG A 239 1.25 -8.96 12.84
C ARG A 239 2.23 -8.89 11.68
N VAL A 240 2.61 -10.07 11.17
CA VAL A 240 3.37 -10.16 9.92
C VAL A 240 2.40 -10.10 8.73
N GLY A 241 2.73 -9.27 7.74
CA GLY A 241 2.05 -9.14 6.47
C GLY A 241 2.59 -10.14 5.46
N TYR A 242 1.76 -11.13 5.09
CA TYR A 242 2.07 -12.13 4.07
C TYR A 242 1.28 -11.85 2.79
N PRO A 243 1.89 -11.94 1.59
CA PRO A 243 1.20 -11.68 0.33
C PRO A 243 0.39 -12.89 -0.18
N ASN A 244 -0.15 -13.70 0.73
CA ASN A 244 -0.74 -15.01 0.41
C ASN A 244 -2.17 -14.94 -0.15
N GLU A 245 -2.96 -13.94 0.24
CA GLU A 245 -4.38 -13.82 -0.14
C GLU A 245 -4.58 -13.68 -1.65
N HIS A 246 -3.62 -13.05 -2.33
CA HIS A 246 -3.67 -12.81 -3.77
C HIS A 246 -3.02 -13.93 -4.60
N LEU A 247 -2.52 -14.99 -3.97
CA LEU A 247 -1.81 -16.08 -4.64
C LEU A 247 -2.68 -17.33 -4.81
N ALA A 248 -3.17 -17.54 -6.03
CA ALA A 248 -3.84 -18.78 -6.40
C ALA A 248 -2.83 -19.93 -6.52
N LYS A 249 -3.18 -21.11 -5.97
CA LYS A 249 -2.46 -22.35 -6.27
C LYS A 249 -2.54 -22.60 -7.77
N ASN A 250 -1.40 -22.88 -8.39
CA ASN A 250 -1.32 -23.16 -9.81
C ASN A 250 -0.53 -24.44 -10.02
N ASP A 251 -1.09 -25.40 -10.76
CA ASP A 251 -0.45 -26.67 -11.10
C ASP A 251 0.77 -26.49 -12.02
N VAL A 252 0.94 -25.30 -12.60
CA VAL A 252 2.05 -24.95 -13.48
C VAL A 252 3.31 -24.55 -12.70
N LEU A 253 3.17 -23.96 -11.51
CA LEU A 253 4.32 -23.53 -10.73
C LEU A 253 4.85 -24.69 -9.88
N PRO A 254 6.18 -24.89 -9.81
CA PRO A 254 6.78 -25.79 -8.85
C PRO A 254 6.31 -25.45 -7.43
N LYS A 255 5.96 -26.48 -6.64
CA LYS A 255 5.40 -26.30 -5.29
C LYS A 255 6.29 -25.43 -4.39
N ASN A 256 7.62 -25.59 -4.49
CA ASN A 256 8.58 -24.80 -3.74
C ASN A 256 8.55 -23.31 -4.11
N THR A 257 8.36 -22.97 -5.39
CA THR A 257 8.23 -21.58 -5.83
C THR A 257 6.97 -20.93 -5.27
N TYR A 258 5.86 -21.67 -5.24
CA TYR A 258 4.62 -21.16 -4.64
C TYR A 258 4.79 -20.86 -3.14
N GLU A 259 5.45 -21.75 -2.39
CA GLU A 259 5.73 -21.54 -0.96
C GLU A 259 6.67 -20.35 -0.73
N GLU A 260 7.69 -20.16 -1.57
CA GLU A 260 8.60 -19.01 -1.50
C GLU A 260 7.86 -17.68 -1.71
N LEU A 261 6.94 -17.61 -2.68
CA LEU A 261 6.18 -16.40 -2.99
C LEU A 261 5.26 -15.94 -1.83
N GLN A 262 4.92 -16.84 -0.91
CA GLN A 262 4.16 -16.48 0.29
C GLN A 262 5.01 -15.76 1.35
N SER A 263 6.34 -15.70 1.19
CA SER A 263 7.21 -14.97 2.10
C SER A 263 6.93 -13.46 2.05
N PRO A 264 6.98 -12.74 3.19
CA PRO A 264 6.93 -11.28 3.23
C PRO A 264 8.00 -10.60 2.36
N THR A 265 9.08 -11.31 2.02
CA THR A 265 10.13 -10.85 1.08
C THR A 265 9.57 -10.49 -0.30
N PHE A 266 8.45 -11.09 -0.71
CA PHE A 266 7.85 -10.87 -2.03
C PHE A 266 6.68 -9.87 -2.02
N ALA A 267 6.38 -9.24 -0.87
CA ALA A 267 5.25 -8.31 -0.74
C ALA A 267 5.27 -7.21 -1.80
N THR A 268 6.37 -6.47 -1.93
CA THR A 268 6.49 -5.41 -2.93
C THR A 268 6.34 -5.94 -4.35
N GLY A 269 6.96 -7.07 -4.68
CA GLY A 269 6.92 -7.64 -6.02
C GLY A 269 5.52 -8.07 -6.43
N ILE A 270 4.79 -8.72 -5.52
CA ILE A 270 3.38 -9.12 -5.74
C ILE A 270 2.49 -7.88 -5.80
N GLY A 271 2.70 -6.90 -4.91
CA GLY A 271 2.00 -5.63 -4.92
C GLY A 271 2.14 -4.84 -6.23
N LEU A 272 3.36 -4.80 -6.79
CA LEU A 272 3.61 -4.18 -8.10
C LEU A 272 2.84 -4.88 -9.22
N LEU A 273 2.73 -6.21 -9.18
CA LEU A 273 1.96 -6.98 -10.16
C LEU A 273 0.45 -6.68 -10.03
N ILE A 274 -0.08 -6.64 -8.81
CA ILE A 274 -1.49 -6.27 -8.53
C ILE A 274 -1.78 -4.87 -9.10
N LYS A 275 -0.94 -3.89 -8.80
CA LYS A 275 -1.05 -2.52 -9.35
C LYS A 275 -1.02 -2.50 -10.88
N GLY A 276 -0.11 -3.28 -11.48
CA GLY A 276 0.00 -3.41 -12.93
C GLY A 276 -1.28 -3.95 -13.57
N ILE A 277 -1.88 -4.99 -12.97
CA ILE A 277 -3.14 -5.59 -13.43
C ILE A 277 -4.29 -4.59 -13.30
N GLN A 278 -4.47 -3.97 -12.13
CA GLN A 278 -5.51 -2.96 -11.89
C GLN A 278 -5.45 -1.82 -12.93
N LYS A 279 -4.24 -1.36 -13.27
CA LYS A 279 -4.04 -0.33 -14.31
C LYS A 279 -4.44 -0.81 -15.70
N MET A 280 -4.09 -2.04 -16.06
CA MET A 280 -4.50 -2.62 -17.35
C MET A 280 -6.01 -2.78 -17.46
N GLU A 281 -6.67 -3.22 -16.39
CA GLU A 281 -8.13 -3.35 -16.32
C GLU A 281 -8.82 -1.99 -16.44
N TYR A 282 -8.35 -0.99 -15.70
CA TYR A 282 -8.87 0.38 -15.80
C TYR A 282 -8.76 0.93 -17.23
N ASN A 283 -7.61 0.75 -17.87
CA ASN A 283 -7.41 1.17 -19.26
C ASN A 283 -8.32 0.40 -20.23
N ASN A 284 -8.52 -0.90 -20.04
CA ASN A 284 -9.42 -1.70 -20.87
C ASN A 284 -10.88 -1.27 -20.74
N VAL A 285 -11.34 -0.93 -19.54
CA VAL A 285 -12.70 -0.41 -19.31
C VAL A 285 -12.87 0.97 -19.95
N THR A 286 -11.86 1.83 -19.85
CA THR A 286 -11.88 3.19 -20.44
C THR A 286 -11.77 3.18 -21.97
N VAL A 287 -11.18 2.13 -22.56
CA VAL A 287 -11.04 1.94 -24.02
C VAL A 287 -12.22 1.18 -24.63
N THR A 288 -13.18 0.67 -23.83
CA THR A 288 -14.48 0.25 -24.37
C THR A 288 -15.14 1.47 -25.01
N PRO A 289 -15.36 1.50 -26.34
CA PRO A 289 -15.80 2.71 -27.01
C PRO A 289 -17.14 3.11 -26.43
N GLU A 290 -17.29 4.42 -26.20
CA GLU A 290 -18.58 5.10 -26.03
C GLU A 290 -19.64 4.30 -26.79
N ALA A 291 -20.60 3.71 -26.06
CA ALA A 291 -21.76 3.14 -26.69
C ALA A 291 -22.26 4.21 -27.64
N LYS A 292 -22.16 3.96 -28.95
CA LYS A 292 -22.58 4.92 -29.97
C LYS A 292 -24.02 5.26 -29.62
N THR A 293 -24.24 6.41 -28.99
CA THR A 293 -25.52 7.07 -29.03
C THR A 293 -25.70 7.37 -30.51
N GLU A 294 -26.44 6.49 -31.19
CA GLU A 294 -27.00 6.84 -32.49
C GLU A 294 -27.72 8.17 -32.26
N LYS A 295 -27.14 9.24 -32.79
CA LYS A 295 -27.87 10.49 -32.94
C LYS A 295 -29.10 10.13 -33.74
N VAL A 296 -30.25 10.10 -33.09
CA VAL A 296 -31.54 10.01 -33.77
C VAL A 296 -31.53 11.14 -34.79
N LYS A 297 -31.38 10.80 -36.07
CA LYS A 297 -31.58 11.74 -37.16
C LYS A 297 -33.05 12.14 -37.08
N TYR A 298 -33.32 13.36 -36.66
CA TYR A 298 -34.59 14.00 -36.97
C TYR A 298 -34.63 14.16 -38.48
N THR A 299 -35.23 13.18 -39.17
CA THR A 299 -35.79 13.40 -40.49
C THR A 299 -37.03 14.28 -40.29
N GLU A 300 -37.00 15.49 -40.85
CA GLU A 300 -38.21 16.27 -41.10
C GLU A 300 -39.06 15.53 -42.14
N GLU A 301 -39.77 14.50 -41.70
CA GLU A 301 -40.88 13.95 -42.45
C GLU A 301 -42.15 14.74 -42.09
N SER A 302 -42.56 15.57 -43.03
CA SER A 302 -43.88 16.18 -43.12
C SER A 302 -44.98 15.13 -42.97
N LYS A 303 -45.48 14.93 -41.74
CA LYS A 303 -46.61 14.03 -41.49
C LYS A 303 -47.92 14.67 -41.93
N LYS A 304 -48.41 14.23 -43.09
CA LYS A 304 -49.84 14.21 -43.41
C LYS A 304 -50.59 13.46 -42.30
N TYR A 305 -51.58 14.13 -41.72
CA TYR A 305 -52.53 13.62 -40.75
C TYR A 305 -53.29 12.39 -41.29
N GLY A 306 -53.39 11.32 -40.49
CA GLY A 306 -54.23 10.18 -40.82
C GLY A 306 -54.39 9.16 -39.69
N LEU A 307 -55.65 8.95 -39.31
CA LEU A 307 -56.21 7.81 -38.57
C LEU A 307 -56.07 7.71 -37.04
N LEU A 308 -54.96 8.11 -36.41
CA LEU A 308 -54.83 7.94 -34.94
C LEU A 308 -55.49 9.06 -34.10
N THR A 309 -55.64 10.27 -34.65
CA THR A 309 -56.29 11.40 -33.97
C THR A 309 -57.81 11.24 -33.86
N LYS A 310 -58.46 10.53 -34.80
CA LYS A 310 -59.92 10.27 -34.74
C LYS A 310 -60.33 9.31 -33.62
N ILE A 311 -59.43 8.41 -33.21
CA ILE A 311 -59.70 7.42 -32.16
C ILE A 311 -59.55 8.07 -30.77
N LEU A 312 -58.58 8.97 -30.60
CA LEU A 312 -58.34 9.66 -29.33
C LEU A 312 -59.37 10.76 -29.01
N GLU A 313 -59.99 11.38 -30.01
CA GLU A 313 -61.07 12.36 -29.79
C GLU A 313 -62.44 11.72 -29.48
N SER A 314 -62.67 10.47 -29.91
CA SER A 314 -63.93 9.77 -29.62
C SER A 314 -63.98 9.23 -28.18
N GLY A 315 -62.83 8.94 -27.56
CA GLY A 315 -62.76 8.47 -26.17
C GLY A 315 -62.80 9.58 -25.11
N LYS A 316 -62.37 10.80 -25.45
CA LYS A 316 -62.39 11.95 -24.52
C LYS A 316 -63.77 12.60 -24.33
N LYS A 317 -64.78 12.16 -25.09
CA LYS A 317 -66.17 12.63 -24.96
C LYS A 317 -67.05 11.78 -24.03
N PHE A 318 -66.50 10.76 -23.37
CA PHE A 318 -67.27 9.85 -22.50
C PHE A 318 -66.83 9.82 -21.03
N ILE A 319 -65.83 10.59 -20.61
CA ILE A 319 -65.41 10.69 -19.21
C ILE A 319 -65.04 12.13 -18.89
N LYS A 320 -66.05 12.99 -18.85
CA LYS A 320 -66.06 14.25 -18.08
C LYS A 320 -67.50 14.73 -18.04
N ASP A 321 -68.24 14.19 -17.07
CA ASP A 321 -69.26 14.90 -16.31
C ASP A 321 -69.41 14.17 -14.97
N ASP A 322 -69.55 14.97 -13.91
CA ASP A 322 -69.90 14.63 -12.53
C ASP A 322 -68.86 13.94 -11.65
N ILE A 323 -67.92 14.72 -11.08
CA ILE A 323 -67.67 14.76 -9.62
C ILE A 323 -67.17 16.17 -9.25
N THR A 324 -67.92 16.89 -8.40
CA THR A 324 -67.56 18.17 -7.78
C THR A 324 -66.92 17.95 -6.41
N ASP A 325 -65.87 18.72 -6.11
CA ASP A 325 -65.14 18.72 -4.84
C ASP A 325 -65.92 19.44 -3.72
N GLU A 326 -66.63 18.70 -2.87
CA GLU A 326 -67.00 19.11 -1.51
C GLU A 326 -67.05 17.85 -0.62
N ASP A 327 -65.97 17.60 0.13
CA ASP A 327 -65.95 17.01 1.49
C ASP A 327 -64.55 16.45 1.82
N PHE A 328 -63.63 17.33 2.24
CA PHE A 328 -62.50 16.93 3.08
C PHE A 328 -62.38 17.88 4.28
N LEU A 329 -63.42 17.87 5.11
CA LEU A 329 -63.35 18.19 6.54
C LEU A 329 -64.28 17.26 7.32
N SER A 330 -63.76 16.16 7.87
CA SER A 330 -63.98 15.76 9.29
C SER A 330 -63.55 14.31 9.58
N LYS A 331 -62.96 14.19 10.78
CA LYS A 331 -62.55 12.99 11.55
C LYS A 331 -61.16 12.42 11.29
#